data_AF-A0A970Y8B5-F1
#
_entry.id   AF-A0A970Y8B5-F1
#
_cell.length_a   1.000
_cell.length_b   1.000
_cell.length_c   1.000
_cell.angle_alpha   90.00
_cell.angle_beta   90.00
_cell.angle_gamma   90.00
#
_symmetry.space_group_name_H-M   'P 1'
#
loop_
_entity.id
_entity.type
_entity.pdbx_description
1 polymer ?
#
loop_
_entity_poly.entity_id
_entity_poly.type
_entity_poly.pdbx_seq_one_letter_code
_entity_poly.pdbx_strand_id
1 'polypeptide(L)'
;MNRPTVDEILQGLRSTLSPDDPEQPNRYTAVIVSAKRARQINTYYRSLGEGGGFEELAAPLLPGDSRNLLSVAMEEVAKGEISYRLRS
;
A
#
# COMPACT_ATOMS: atom_id res chain seq x y z
N MET A 1 -3.79 17.29 -7.23
CA MET A 1 -3.24 16.06 -6.61
C MET A 1 -4.03 15.81 -5.33
N ASN A 2 -5.15 15.08 -5.43
CA ASN A 2 -6.02 14.85 -4.28
C ASN A 2 -5.42 13.72 -3.46
N ARG A 3 -4.86 14.07 -2.30
CA ARG A 3 -4.40 13.08 -1.32
C ARG A 3 -5.65 12.40 -0.75
N PRO A 4 -5.69 11.05 -0.70
CA PRO A 4 -6.82 10.37 -0.11
C PRO A 4 -6.92 10.70 1.38
N THR A 5 -8.16 10.89 1.82
CA THR A 5 -8.52 11.07 3.22
C THR A 5 -8.35 9.75 3.99
N VAL A 6 -8.27 9.85 5.32
CA VAL A 6 -8.16 8.66 6.18
C VAL A 6 -9.38 7.75 5.99
N ASP A 7 -10.56 8.31 5.78
CA ASP A 7 -11.79 7.53 5.63
C ASP A 7 -11.81 6.76 4.30
N GLU A 8 -11.32 7.34 3.21
CA GLU A 8 -11.15 6.66 1.92
C GLU A 8 -10.14 5.50 2.02
N ILE A 9 -9.04 5.71 2.75
CA ILE A 9 -8.03 4.66 2.99
C ILE A 9 -8.64 3.51 3.79
N LEU A 10 -9.38 3.81 4.85
CA LEU A 10 -10.07 2.79 5.65
C LEU A 10 -11.12 2.05 4.83
N GLN A 11 -11.83 2.74 3.93
CA GLN A 11 -12.78 2.12 3.01
C GLN A 11 -12.08 1.13 2.05
N GLY A 12 -10.96 1.54 1.45
CA GLY A 12 -10.17 0.66 0.58
C GLY A 12 -9.61 -0.57 1.30
N LEU A 13 -9.18 -0.43 2.56
CA LEU A 13 -8.77 -1.57 3.38
C LEU A 13 -9.94 -2.51 3.69
N ARG A 14 -11.14 -1.97 3.92
CA ARG A 14 -12.32 -2.82 4.16
C ARG A 14 -12.68 -3.65 2.93
N SER A 15 -12.49 -3.12 1.72
CA SER A 15 -12.77 -3.88 0.50
C SER A 15 -11.77 -5.01 0.24
N THR A 16 -10.56 -4.94 0.81
CA THR A 16 -9.53 -5.98 0.65
C THR A 16 -9.39 -6.90 1.86
N LEU A 17 -10.24 -6.73 2.87
CA LEU A 17 -10.26 -7.56 4.07
C LEU A 17 -10.60 -9.01 3.70
N SER A 18 -9.75 -9.95 4.12
CA SER A 18 -10.00 -11.37 3.92
C SER A 18 -11.20 -11.82 4.78
N PRO A 19 -12.05 -12.76 4.32
CA PRO A 19 -13.22 -13.22 5.07
C PRO A 19 -12.88 -13.83 6.44
N ASP A 20 -11.64 -14.29 6.60
CA ASP A 20 -11.15 -14.97 7.79
C ASP A 20 -10.66 -14.01 8.89
N ASP A 21 -10.51 -12.71 8.60
CA ASP A 21 -10.03 -11.73 9.57
C ASP A 21 -11.21 -11.15 10.39
N PRO A 22 -11.24 -11.37 11.73
CA PRO A 22 -12.36 -10.94 12.56
C PRO A 22 -12.36 -9.44 12.88
N GLU A 23 -11.22 -8.75 12.68
CA GLU A 23 -11.02 -7.37 13.11
C GLU A 23 -11.15 -6.38 11.94
N GLN A 24 -11.96 -5.34 12.13
CA GLN A 24 -12.08 -4.25 11.16
C GLN A 24 -10.82 -3.38 11.14
N PRO A 25 -10.38 -2.89 9.96
CA PRO A 25 -9.25 -1.97 9.88
C PRO A 25 -9.52 -0.68 10.64
N ASN A 26 -8.54 -0.27 11.43
CA ASN A 26 -8.53 0.98 12.18
C ASN A 26 -7.41 1.91 11.67
N ARG A 27 -7.29 3.10 12.27
CA ARG A 27 -6.28 4.09 11.86
C ARG A 27 -4.84 3.57 11.97
N TYR A 28 -4.56 2.69 12.94
CA TYR A 28 -3.24 2.07 13.07
C TYR A 28 -3.00 1.07 11.93
N THR A 29 -4.01 0.28 11.54
CA THR A 29 -3.94 -0.59 10.35
C THR A 29 -3.60 0.22 9.11
N ALA A 30 -4.27 1.37 8.90
CA ALA A 30 -4.01 2.25 7.77
C ALA A 30 -2.55 2.76 7.73
N VAL A 31 -2.01 3.16 8.88
CA VAL A 31 -0.61 3.58 9.00
C VAL A 31 0.35 2.43 8.65
N ILE A 32 0.14 1.25 9.23
CA ILE A 32 1.05 0.12 9.07
C ILE A 32 1.05 -0.39 7.63
N VAL A 33 -0.13 -0.57 7.02
CA VAL A 33 -0.24 -1.07 5.64
C VAL A 33 0.38 -0.08 4.66
N SER A 34 0.03 1.21 4.76
CA SER A 34 0.57 2.25 3.89
C SER A 34 2.11 2.37 4.02
N ALA A 35 2.64 2.31 5.24
CA ALA A 35 4.07 2.40 5.49
C ALA A 35 4.83 1.17 4.95
N LYS A 36 4.29 -0.03 5.13
CA LYS A 36 4.88 -1.26 4.57
C LYS A 36 4.88 -1.22 3.05
N ARG A 37 3.78 -0.80 2.44
CA ARG A 37 3.68 -0.67 0.99
C ARG A 37 4.68 0.36 0.43
N ALA A 38 4.82 1.51 1.08
CA ALA A 38 5.82 2.51 0.69
C ALA A 38 7.26 1.95 0.74
N ARG A 39 7.57 1.07 1.70
CA ARG A 39 8.89 0.39 1.77
C ARG A 39 9.08 -0.59 0.61
N GLN A 40 8.06 -1.36 0.24
CA GLN A 40 8.13 -2.25 -0.93
C GLN A 40 8.44 -1.47 -2.21
N ILE A 41 7.74 -0.34 -2.42
CA ILE A 41 7.98 0.55 -3.57
C ILE A 41 9.41 1.11 -3.54
N ASN A 42 9.92 1.49 -2.37
CA ASN A 42 11.29 2.00 -2.23
C ASN A 42 12.32 0.91 -2.57
N THR A 43 12.14 -0.30 -2.05
CA THR A 43 13.01 -1.45 -2.37
C THR A 43 13.01 -1.73 -3.87
N TYR A 44 11.86 -1.68 -4.54
CA TYR A 44 11.76 -1.82 -5.99
C TYR A 44 12.59 -0.76 -6.73
N TYR A 45 12.46 0.52 -6.39
CA TYR A 45 13.24 1.56 -7.07
C TYR A 45 14.75 1.46 -6.80
N ARG A 46 15.15 0.99 -5.61
CA ARG A 46 16.57 0.75 -5.29
C ARG A 46 17.13 -0.42 -6.09
N SER A 47 16.40 -1.53 -6.21
CA SER A 47 16.87 -2.71 -6.94
C SER A 47 17.03 -2.46 -8.44
N LEU A 48 16.21 -1.57 -9.03
CA LEU A 48 16.36 -1.14 -10.42
C LEU A 48 17.74 -0.50 -10.69
N GLY A 49 18.33 0.16 -9.69
CA GLY A 49 19.67 0.74 -9.79
C GLY A 49 20.81 -0.24 -9.59
N GLU A 50 20.56 -1.37 -8.91
CA GLU A 50 21.56 -2.36 -8.50
C GLU A 50 21.63 -3.58 -9.43
N GLY A 51 20.73 -3.69 -10.43
CA GLY A 51 20.73 -4.76 -11.43
C GLY A 51 20.30 -6.14 -10.91
N GLY A 52 19.68 -6.19 -9.72
CA GLY A 52 19.19 -7.43 -9.10
C GLY A 52 17.93 -7.98 -9.77
N GLY A 53 17.83 -9.32 -9.82
CA GLY A 53 16.74 -10.07 -10.46
C GLY A 53 15.33 -9.60 -10.04
N PHE A 54 14.48 -9.45 -11.05
CA PHE A 54 13.17 -8.79 -11.02
C PHE A 54 12.04 -9.56 -10.33
N GLU A 55 12.30 -10.73 -9.77
CA GLU A 55 11.23 -11.74 -9.58
C GLU A 55 10.33 -11.52 -8.36
N GLU A 56 10.67 -10.64 -7.41
CA GLU A 56 9.87 -10.50 -6.17
C GLU A 56 9.50 -9.06 -5.76
N LEU A 57 9.88 -8.04 -6.54
CA LEU A 57 9.71 -6.65 -6.12
C LEU A 57 8.49 -6.00 -6.78
N ALA A 58 7.51 -5.65 -5.95
CA ALA A 58 6.25 -5.08 -6.39
C ALA A 58 6.42 -3.60 -6.81
N ALA A 59 6.43 -3.37 -8.12
CA ALA A 59 6.34 -2.05 -8.72
C ALA A 59 5.10 -1.26 -8.20
N PRO A 60 5.11 0.08 -8.28
CA PRO A 60 3.89 0.85 -8.12
C PRO A 60 2.81 0.38 -9.10
N LEU A 61 1.60 0.19 -8.59
CA LEU A 61 0.42 -0.24 -9.34
C LEU A 61 -0.31 0.93 -9.98
N LEU A 62 -0.16 2.14 -9.41
CA LEU A 62 -0.77 3.34 -9.94
C LEU A 62 0.27 4.28 -10.56
N PRO A 63 0.02 4.82 -11.77
CA PRO A 63 0.79 5.95 -12.29
C PRO A 63 0.41 7.20 -11.47
N GLY A 64 1.10 7.40 -10.34
CA GLY A 64 0.95 8.60 -9.53
C GLY A 64 1.82 9.73 -10.07
N ASP A 65 1.29 10.95 -10.13
CA ASP A 65 2.07 12.18 -10.38
C ASP A 65 2.99 12.54 -9.21
N SER A 66 2.83 11.89 -8.05
CA SER A 66 3.60 12.17 -6.86
C SER A 66 4.93 11.46 -6.85
N ARG A 67 6.02 12.21 -6.62
CA ARG A 67 7.36 11.66 -6.34
C ARG A 67 7.47 11.09 -4.91
N ASN A 68 6.46 11.26 -4.06
CA ASN A 68 6.45 10.74 -2.69
C ASN A 68 5.84 9.34 -2.66
N LEU A 69 6.67 8.34 -2.34
CA LEU A 69 6.28 6.92 -2.32
C LEU A 69 5.18 6.61 -1.31
N LEU A 70 5.10 7.35 -0.19
CA LEU A 70 4.03 7.18 0.79
C LEU A 70 2.69 7.67 0.23
N SER A 71 2.69 8.76 -0.54
CA SER A 71 1.46 9.23 -1.19
C SER A 71 0.95 8.22 -2.20
N VAL A 72 1.84 7.64 -3.01
CA VAL A 72 1.49 6.57 -3.96
C VAL A 72 0.93 5.35 -3.22
N ALA A 73 1.57 4.93 -2.13
CA ALA A 73 1.07 3.81 -1.31
C ALA A 73 -0.32 4.10 -0.72
N MET A 74 -0.58 5.31 -0.24
CA MET A 74 -1.89 5.69 0.30
C MET A 74 -2.98 5.70 -0.79
N GLU A 75 -2.64 6.12 -2.01
CA GLU A 75 -3.55 6.08 -3.17
C GLU A 75 -3.90 4.64 -3.58
N GLU A 76 -2.91 3.74 -3.62
CA GLU A 76 -3.14 2.32 -3.91
C GLU A 76 -4.01 1.64 -2.86
N VAL A 77 -3.76 1.93 -1.58
CA VAL A 77 -4.57 1.40 -0.48
C VAL A 77 -6.00 1.93 -0.54
N ALA A 78 -6.18 3.24 -0.79
CA ALA A 78 -7.52 3.84 -0.89
C ALA A 78 -8.36 3.26 -2.04
N LYS A 79 -7.71 2.83 -3.13
CA LYS A 79 -8.39 2.15 -4.25
C LYS A 79 -8.69 0.67 -4.00
N GLY A 80 -8.18 0.08 -2.92
CA GLY A 80 -8.36 -1.34 -2.63
C GLY A 80 -7.49 -2.24 -3.51
N GLU A 81 -6.37 -1.75 -4.03
CA GLU A 81 -5.42 -2.54 -4.84
C GLU A 81 -4.44 -3.35 -3.98
N ILE A 82 -4.44 -3.11 -2.66
CA ILE A 82 -3.51 -3.71 -1.71
C ILE A 82 -4.25 -4.67 -0.76
N SER A 83 -3.94 -5.95 -0.88
CA SER A 83 -4.38 -6.97 0.06
C SER A 83 -3.47 -7.00 1.28
N TYR A 84 -4.05 -7.19 2.46
CA TYR A 84 -3.32 -7.37 3.71
C TYR A 84 -3.97 -8.47 4.55
N ARG A 85 -3.22 -8.99 5.52
CA ARG A 85 -3.70 -9.92 6.53
C ARG A 85 -3.23 -9.44 7.88
N LEU A 86 -4.13 -9.43 8.86
CA LEU A 86 -3.75 -9.17 10.24
C LEU A 86 -3.21 -10.46 10.86
N ARG A 87 -2.13 -10.34 11.64
CA ARG A 87 -1.60 -11.47 12.39
C ARG A 87 -2.28 -11.46 13.76
N SER A 88 -3.24 -12.37 13.96
CA SER A 88 -3.87 -12.67 15.24
C SER A 88 -2.89 -13.36 16.19
#